data_AF-A0A8C0H6D4-F1
#
_entry.id   AF-A0A8C0H6D4-F1
#
_cell.length_a   1.000
_cell.length_b   1.000
_cell.length_c   1.000
_cell.angle_alpha   90.00
_cell.angle_beta   90.00
_cell.angle_gamma   90.00
#
_symmetry.space_group_name_H-M   'P 1'
#
loop_
_entity.id
_entity.type
_entity.pdbx_description
1 polymer ?
#
loop_
_entity_poly.entity_id
_entity_poly.type
_entity_poly.pdbx_seq_one_letter_code
_entity_poly.pdbx_strand_id
1 'polypeptide(L)'
;QVCKEIELSPLNSDLQLAELRLLTNMSVTNDYHHMMTNAIPCFLHLLSEGDERTQIQVLKVLVNLSANPAMTRHLFSAQAPLLLSLFDNCINKEILLRALMFAANLNENMKNEEGIVTQGQYSEDSVFSLLCGHSTQYTKKLVCLLNHHDMEVKEQVAKIITQLRGD
;
A
#
# COMPACT_ATOMS: atom_id res chain seq x y z
N GLN A 1 12.12 -14.69 13.60
CA GLN A 1 11.94 -13.86 12.39
C GLN A 1 11.12 -12.66 12.83
N VAL A 2 11.67 -11.45 12.68
CA VAL A 2 11.23 -10.21 13.35
C VAL A 2 9.73 -9.93 13.19
N CYS A 3 9.14 -10.33 12.06
CA CYS A 3 7.72 -10.08 11.79
C CYS A 3 6.73 -10.93 12.60
N LYS A 4 7.15 -12.06 13.19
CA LYS A 4 6.25 -12.91 14.01
C LYS A 4 5.83 -12.25 15.32
N GLU A 5 6.64 -11.33 15.83
CA GLU A 5 6.40 -10.67 17.11
C GLU A 5 5.22 -9.69 17.00
N ILE A 6 5.08 -9.01 15.84
CA ILE A 6 3.97 -8.08 15.56
C ILE A 6 2.60 -8.76 15.60
N GLU A 7 2.52 -10.01 15.12
CA GLU A 7 1.29 -10.81 15.14
C GLU A 7 0.88 -11.23 16.56
N LEU A 8 1.84 -11.31 17.48
CA LEU A 8 1.62 -11.70 18.87
C LEU A 8 1.30 -10.49 19.77
N SER A 9 1.75 -9.31 19.38
CA SER A 9 1.49 -8.06 20.10
C SER A 9 0.00 -7.67 20.01
N PRO A 10 -0.64 -7.23 21.12
CA PRO A 10 -2.02 -6.75 21.07
C PRO A 10 -2.19 -5.58 20.09
N LEU A 11 -3.30 -5.59 19.34
CA LEU A 11 -3.62 -4.56 18.34
C LEU A 11 -3.58 -3.16 18.97
N ASN A 12 -2.89 -2.22 18.31
CA ASN A 12 -2.70 -0.83 18.73
C ASN A 12 -1.91 -0.64 20.03
N SER A 13 -1.27 -1.69 20.56
CA SER A 13 -0.41 -1.56 21.73
C SER A 13 0.86 -0.77 21.42
N ASP A 14 1.44 -0.13 22.45
CA ASP A 14 2.72 0.55 22.32
C ASP A 14 3.86 -0.38 21.91
N LEU A 15 3.77 -1.67 22.29
CA LEU A 15 4.70 -2.70 21.85
C LEU A 15 4.61 -2.93 20.33
N GLN A 16 3.39 -3.13 19.81
CA GLN A 16 3.17 -3.27 18.36
C GLN A 16 3.67 -2.05 17.59
N LEU A 17 3.42 -0.85 18.10
CA LEU A 17 3.93 0.39 17.49
C LEU A 17 5.46 0.49 17.52
N ALA A 18 6.10 0.04 18.59
CA ALA A 18 7.57 0.01 18.68
C ALA A 18 8.17 -0.97 17.67
N GLU A 19 7.58 -2.15 17.52
CA GLU A 19 7.97 -3.16 16.53
C GLU A 19 7.80 -2.63 15.09
N LEU A 20 6.65 -2.01 14.78
CA LEU A 20 6.40 -1.38 13.47
C LEU A 20 7.38 -0.24 13.16
N ARG A 21 7.79 0.54 14.17
CA ARG A 21 8.83 1.58 14.02
C ARG A 21 10.19 0.98 13.70
N LEU A 22 10.56 -0.13 14.34
CA LEU A 22 11.78 -0.86 14.01
C LEU A 22 11.76 -1.33 12.55
N LEU A 23 10.65 -1.93 12.10
CA LEU A 23 10.50 -2.36 10.71
C LEU A 23 10.49 -1.20 9.72
N THR A 24 9.93 -0.06 10.10
CA THR A 24 10.00 1.16 9.29
C THR A 24 11.45 1.58 9.05
N ASN A 25 12.28 1.56 10.09
CA ASN A 25 13.70 1.90 9.94
C ASN A 25 14.46 0.86 9.12
N MET A 26 14.20 -0.44 9.34
CA MET A 26 14.85 -1.51 8.59
C MET A 26 14.46 -1.50 7.11
N SER A 27 13.20 -1.20 6.79
CA SER A 27 12.70 -1.14 5.40
C SER A 27 13.21 0.07 4.62
N VAL A 28 14.00 0.97 5.21
CA VAL A 28 14.69 2.01 4.40
C VAL A 28 15.75 1.37 3.49
N THR A 29 16.27 0.18 3.85
CA THR A 29 17.30 -0.52 3.07
C THR A 29 16.75 -1.79 2.44
N ASN A 30 16.92 -1.91 1.11
CA ASN A 30 16.40 -3.03 0.32
C ASN A 30 16.86 -4.43 0.79
N ASP A 31 18.04 -4.53 1.40
CA ASP A 31 18.64 -5.78 1.87
C ASP A 31 17.73 -6.55 2.84
N TYR A 32 16.90 -5.84 3.61
CA TYR A 32 16.01 -6.46 4.59
C TYR A 32 14.62 -6.81 4.04
N HIS A 33 14.27 -6.36 2.82
CA HIS A 33 12.89 -6.47 2.33
C HIS A 33 12.45 -7.94 2.14
N HIS A 34 13.35 -8.80 1.65
CA HIS A 34 13.05 -10.23 1.45
C HIS A 34 12.61 -10.92 2.75
N MET A 35 13.16 -10.50 3.90
CA MET A 35 12.84 -11.05 5.22
C MET A 35 11.42 -10.67 5.68
N MET A 36 10.84 -9.62 5.10
CA MET A 36 9.52 -9.07 5.44
C MET A 36 8.39 -9.56 4.54
N THR A 37 8.69 -10.30 3.46
CA THR A 37 7.70 -10.79 2.49
C THR A 37 6.55 -11.56 3.14
N ASN A 38 6.86 -12.46 4.07
CA ASN A 38 5.87 -13.26 4.80
C ASN A 38 4.97 -12.42 5.74
N ALA A 39 5.35 -11.18 6.04
CA ALA A 39 4.61 -10.28 6.93
C ALA A 39 3.63 -9.35 6.21
N ILE A 40 3.70 -9.29 4.87
CA ILE A 40 2.84 -8.41 4.07
C ILE A 40 1.35 -8.63 4.38
N PRO A 41 0.82 -9.87 4.50
CA PRO A 41 -0.58 -10.08 4.89
C PRO A 41 -0.90 -9.50 6.28
N CYS A 42 0.00 -9.64 7.25
CA CYS A 42 -0.14 -9.03 8.58
C CYS A 42 -0.19 -7.50 8.49
N PHE A 43 0.69 -6.88 7.71
CA PHE A 43 0.66 -5.43 7.49
C PHE A 43 -0.67 -4.97 6.90
N LEU A 44 -1.18 -5.66 5.88
CA LEU A 44 -2.47 -5.31 5.28
C LEU A 44 -3.65 -5.51 6.23
N HIS A 45 -3.59 -6.51 7.11
CA HIS A 45 -4.57 -6.68 8.19
C HIS A 45 -4.51 -5.54 9.21
N LEU A 46 -3.33 -5.16 9.68
CA LEU A 46 -3.15 -4.02 10.58
C LEU A 46 -3.54 -2.68 9.95
N LEU A 47 -3.40 -2.55 8.63
CA LEU A 47 -3.87 -1.40 7.89
C LEU A 47 -5.40 -1.29 7.91
N SER A 48 -6.10 -2.43 7.92
CA SER A 48 -7.57 -2.50 8.01
C SER A 48 -8.08 -2.22 9.42
N GLU A 49 -7.51 -2.90 10.42
CA GLU A 49 -8.07 -2.92 11.79
C GLU A 49 -7.40 -1.93 12.76
N GLY A 50 -6.23 -1.41 12.39
CA GLY A 50 -5.44 -0.53 13.24
C GLY A 50 -6.05 0.87 13.40
N ASP A 51 -5.72 1.52 14.51
CA ASP A 51 -5.97 2.95 14.67
C ASP A 51 -5.05 3.78 13.75
N GLU A 52 -5.29 5.10 13.68
CA GLU A 52 -4.52 5.98 12.79
C GLU A 52 -2.99 5.88 13.03
N ARG A 53 -2.55 5.66 14.28
CA ARG A 53 -1.12 5.56 14.61
C ARG A 53 -0.52 4.29 14.03
N THR A 54 -1.24 3.18 14.17
CA THR A 54 -0.85 1.88 13.59
C THR A 54 -0.86 1.95 12.07
N GLN A 55 -1.93 2.47 11.47
CA GLN A 55 -2.07 2.62 10.01
C GLN A 55 -0.93 3.46 9.41
N ILE A 56 -0.55 4.57 10.05
CA ILE A 56 0.56 5.41 9.59
C ILE A 56 1.89 4.64 9.61
N GLN A 57 2.19 3.87 10.66
CA GLN A 57 3.43 3.11 10.73
C GLN A 57 3.46 1.97 9.71
N VAL A 58 2.35 1.24 9.57
CA VAL A 58 2.20 0.19 8.57
C VAL A 58 2.40 0.75 7.16
N LEU A 59 1.78 1.88 6.82
CA LEU A 59 1.93 2.50 5.52
C LEU A 59 3.36 2.97 5.24
N LYS A 60 4.12 3.39 6.26
CA LYS A 60 5.55 3.70 6.08
C LYS A 60 6.34 2.48 5.64
N VAL A 61 6.11 1.32 6.27
CA VAL A 61 6.73 0.05 5.85
C VAL A 61 6.30 -0.29 4.42
N LEU A 62 4.99 -0.26 4.12
CA LEU A 62 4.47 -0.62 2.79
C LEU A 62 4.98 0.30 1.68
N VAL A 63 5.09 1.61 1.91
CA VAL A 63 5.66 2.57 0.94
C VAL A 63 7.12 2.27 0.65
N ASN A 64 7.90 1.97 1.69
CA ASN A 64 9.30 1.58 1.53
C ASN A 64 9.44 0.28 0.73
N LEU A 65 8.62 -0.73 1.04
CA LEU A 65 8.61 -1.99 0.31
C LEU A 65 8.20 -1.79 -1.16
N SER A 66 7.16 -1.00 -1.43
CA SER A 66 6.66 -0.79 -2.80
C SER A 66 7.62 0.02 -3.68
N ALA A 67 8.49 0.84 -3.09
CA ALA A 67 9.55 1.53 -3.81
C ALA A 67 10.63 0.59 -4.37
N ASN A 68 10.66 -0.68 -3.92
CA ASN A 68 11.58 -1.70 -4.43
C ASN A 68 10.83 -2.64 -5.41
N PRO A 69 11.14 -2.61 -6.72
CA PRO A 69 10.49 -3.47 -7.72
C PRO A 69 10.56 -4.97 -7.41
N ALA A 70 11.59 -5.44 -6.69
CA ALA A 70 11.72 -6.85 -6.29
C ALA A 70 10.58 -7.31 -5.35
N MET A 71 9.89 -6.38 -4.68
CA MET A 71 8.79 -6.66 -3.76
C MET A 71 7.42 -6.67 -4.45
N THR A 72 7.34 -6.16 -5.69
CA THR A 72 6.10 -5.94 -6.43
C THR A 72 5.22 -7.20 -6.50
N ARG A 73 5.78 -8.34 -6.89
CA ARG A 73 5.02 -9.59 -6.99
C ARG A 73 4.43 -10.05 -5.67
N HIS A 74 5.19 -9.92 -4.57
CA HIS A 74 4.72 -10.27 -3.25
C HIS A 74 3.59 -9.36 -2.80
N LEU A 75 3.73 -8.04 -3.00
CA LEU A 75 2.70 -7.04 -2.68
C LEU A 75 1.44 -7.27 -3.52
N PHE A 76 1.58 -7.46 -4.83
CA PHE A 76 0.47 -7.73 -5.75
C PHE A 76 -0.31 -8.99 -5.42
N SER A 77 0.37 -10.05 -4.97
CA SER A 77 -0.29 -11.32 -4.62
C SER A 77 -1.07 -11.28 -3.29
N ALA A 78 -0.82 -10.28 -2.45
CA ALA A 78 -1.43 -10.22 -1.13
C ALA A 78 -2.90 -9.79 -1.20
N GLN A 79 -3.73 -10.35 -0.31
CA GLN A 79 -5.14 -10.02 -0.20
C GLN A 79 -5.33 -8.76 0.65
N ALA A 80 -6.17 -7.84 0.18
CA ALA A 80 -6.43 -6.56 0.84
C ALA A 80 -7.85 -6.03 0.54
N PRO A 81 -8.92 -6.77 0.87
CA PRO A 81 -10.30 -6.44 0.45
C PRO A 81 -10.76 -5.03 0.87
N LEU A 82 -10.20 -4.48 1.94
CA LEU A 82 -10.54 -3.15 2.46
C LEU A 82 -9.59 -2.04 2.01
N LEU A 83 -8.59 -2.32 1.18
CA LEU A 83 -7.57 -1.35 0.75
C LEU A 83 -8.18 -0.11 0.09
N LEU A 84 -9.23 -0.30 -0.71
CA LEU A 84 -9.90 0.82 -1.40
C LEU A 84 -10.60 1.79 -0.45
N SER A 85 -10.87 1.39 0.81
CA SER A 85 -11.48 2.27 1.81
C SER A 85 -10.58 3.46 2.17
N LEU A 86 -9.26 3.32 2.03
CA LEU A 86 -8.28 4.38 2.31
C LEU A 86 -8.31 5.55 1.31
N PHE A 87 -8.91 5.35 0.14
CA PHE A 87 -8.99 6.37 -0.92
C PHE A 87 -10.36 7.06 -0.83
N ASP A 88 -10.52 7.91 0.18
CA ASP A 88 -11.72 8.68 0.44
C ASP A 88 -11.38 10.05 1.05
N ASN A 89 -12.23 11.06 0.84
CA ASN A 89 -12.01 12.42 1.34
C ASN A 89 -12.09 12.53 2.88
N CYS A 90 -12.71 11.54 3.54
CA CYS A 90 -12.86 11.52 5.00
C CYS A 90 -11.64 10.92 5.73
N ILE A 91 -10.68 10.35 5.00
CA ILE A 91 -9.49 9.72 5.59
C ILE A 91 -8.51 10.80 6.03
N ASN A 92 -7.84 10.56 7.16
CA ASN A 92 -6.76 11.41 7.64
C ASN A 92 -5.76 11.70 6.50
N LYS A 93 -5.45 12.97 6.26
CA LYS A 93 -4.57 13.42 5.16
C LYS A 93 -3.27 12.63 5.12
N GLU A 94 -2.65 12.40 6.28
CA GLU A 94 -1.36 11.74 6.38
C GLU A 94 -1.42 10.26 5.96
N ILE A 95 -2.52 9.59 6.25
CA ILE A 95 -2.80 8.20 5.84
C ILE A 95 -3.08 8.17 4.33
N LEU A 96 -3.95 9.06 3.86
CA LEU A 96 -4.34 9.14 2.46
C LEU A 96 -3.13 9.37 1.54
N LEU A 97 -2.26 10.32 1.86
CA LEU A 97 -1.05 10.59 1.08
C LEU A 97 -0.09 9.39 1.03
N ARG A 98 0.05 8.63 2.12
CA ARG A 98 0.88 7.42 2.09
C ARG A 98 0.24 6.28 1.32
N ALA A 99 -1.08 6.11 1.41
CA ALA A 99 -1.80 5.14 0.59
C ALA A 99 -1.68 5.47 -0.90
N LEU A 100 -1.77 6.74 -1.27
CA LEU A 100 -1.53 7.22 -2.65
C LEU A 100 -0.08 6.95 -3.08
N MET A 101 0.91 7.26 -2.26
CA MET A 101 2.32 6.95 -2.54
C MET A 101 2.57 5.45 -2.74
N PHE A 102 2.00 4.62 -1.86
CA PHE A 102 2.07 3.17 -1.96
C PHE A 102 1.53 2.68 -3.30
N ALA A 103 0.35 3.15 -3.70
CA ALA A 103 -0.28 2.81 -4.97
C ALA A 103 0.50 3.35 -6.18
N ALA A 104 1.05 4.57 -6.10
CA ALA A 104 1.84 5.17 -7.17
C ALA A 104 3.10 4.35 -7.48
N ASN A 105 3.85 3.93 -6.46
CA ASN A 105 5.02 3.07 -6.63
C ASN A 105 4.65 1.74 -7.31
N LEU A 106 3.55 1.11 -6.90
CA LEU A 106 3.08 -0.13 -7.47
C LEU A 106 2.63 0.01 -8.93
N ASN A 107 1.90 1.07 -9.25
CA ASN A 107 1.50 1.38 -10.63
C ASN A 107 2.70 1.64 -11.54
N GLU A 108 3.73 2.32 -11.03
CA GLU A 108 4.98 2.55 -11.75
C GLU A 108 5.73 1.24 -12.00
N ASN A 109 5.84 0.35 -11.00
CA ASN A 109 6.43 -0.97 -11.17
C ASN A 109 5.67 -1.83 -12.18
N MET A 110 4.34 -1.74 -12.22
CA MET A 110 3.51 -2.45 -13.19
C MET A 110 3.87 -2.08 -14.63
N LYS A 111 4.05 -0.78 -14.94
CA LYS A 111 4.45 -0.32 -16.28
C LYS A 111 5.76 -0.95 -16.74
N ASN A 112 6.70 -1.11 -15.80
CA ASN A 112 8.00 -1.71 -16.08
C ASN A 112 7.96 -3.24 -16.26
N GLU A 113 6.88 -3.89 -15.81
CA GLU A 113 6.64 -5.34 -15.96
C GLU A 113 5.65 -5.69 -17.09
N GLU A 114 5.26 -4.71 -17.94
CA GLU A 114 4.36 -4.90 -19.09
C GLU A 114 4.91 -5.98 -20.05
N GLY A 115 4.40 -7.20 -19.90
CA GLY A 115 4.80 -8.39 -20.66
C GLY A 115 4.93 -9.67 -19.83
N ILE A 116 5.09 -9.56 -18.50
CA ILE A 116 5.25 -10.73 -17.61
C ILE A 116 4.01 -10.96 -16.73
N VAL A 117 3.29 -9.90 -16.39
CA VAL A 117 2.10 -9.99 -15.53
C VAL A 117 0.90 -10.46 -16.34
N THR A 118 0.39 -11.66 -16.03
CA THR A 118 -0.84 -12.19 -16.64
C THR A 118 -2.02 -11.96 -15.71
N GLN A 119 -3.10 -11.33 -16.20
CA GLN A 119 -4.25 -10.93 -15.38
C GLN A 119 -4.97 -12.10 -14.66
N GLY A 120 -4.72 -13.36 -15.07
CA GLY A 120 -5.27 -14.55 -14.41
C GLY A 120 -4.50 -15.05 -13.18
N GLN A 121 -3.41 -14.39 -12.77
CA GLN A 121 -2.57 -14.85 -11.66
C GLN A 121 -3.01 -14.37 -10.27
N TYR A 122 -3.89 -13.38 -10.20
CA TYR A 122 -4.23 -12.71 -8.94
C TYR A 122 -5.70 -12.87 -8.57
N SER A 123 -5.99 -12.99 -7.27
CA SER A 123 -7.37 -13.05 -6.77
C SER A 123 -8.09 -11.70 -6.92
N GLU A 124 -9.42 -11.71 -6.87
CA GLU A 124 -10.24 -10.48 -6.97
C GLU A 124 -9.91 -9.45 -5.87
N ASP A 125 -9.69 -9.92 -4.64
CA ASP A 125 -9.34 -9.06 -3.49
C ASP A 125 -7.83 -8.77 -3.36
N SER A 126 -7.03 -9.11 -4.37
CA SER A 126 -5.59 -8.87 -4.33
C SER A 126 -5.26 -7.38 -4.50
N VAL A 127 -4.11 -6.94 -3.96
CA VAL A 127 -3.61 -5.57 -4.17
C VAL A 127 -3.52 -5.24 -5.67
N PHE A 128 -3.08 -6.20 -6.49
CA PHE A 128 -3.03 -6.02 -7.95
C PHE A 128 -4.40 -5.71 -8.54
N SER A 129 -5.39 -6.56 -8.29
CA SER A 129 -6.74 -6.40 -8.85
C SER A 129 -7.39 -5.09 -8.38
N LEU A 130 -7.11 -4.68 -7.14
CA LEU A 130 -7.68 -3.47 -6.59
C LEU A 130 -7.05 -2.18 -7.12
N LEU A 131 -5.72 -2.13 -7.29
CA LEU A 131 -5.00 -0.89 -7.62
C LEU A 131 -4.53 -0.79 -9.08
N CYS A 132 -4.24 -1.92 -9.72
CA CYS A 132 -3.64 -1.99 -11.07
C CYS A 132 -4.55 -2.68 -12.10
N GLY A 133 -5.38 -3.64 -11.67
CA GLY A 133 -6.22 -4.47 -12.54
C GLY A 133 -7.53 -3.78 -12.92
N HIS A 134 -7.50 -2.85 -13.90
CA HIS A 134 -8.68 -2.16 -14.47
C HIS A 134 -9.82 -1.83 -13.48
N SER A 135 -9.48 -1.53 -12.23
CA SER A 135 -10.45 -1.39 -11.15
C SER A 135 -11.25 -0.12 -11.34
N THR A 136 -12.51 -0.30 -11.76
CA THR A 136 -13.44 0.82 -11.95
C THR A 136 -13.71 1.55 -10.64
N GLN A 137 -13.72 0.83 -9.51
CA GLN A 137 -13.92 1.41 -8.19
C GLN A 137 -12.73 2.27 -7.76
N TYR A 138 -11.50 1.80 -7.96
CA TYR A 138 -10.30 2.59 -7.67
C TYR A 138 -10.26 3.86 -8.51
N THR A 139 -10.53 3.74 -9.82
CA THR A 139 -10.57 4.90 -10.72
C THR A 139 -11.63 5.92 -10.28
N LYS A 140 -12.84 5.49 -9.90
CA LYS A 140 -13.89 6.38 -9.36
C LYS A 140 -13.42 7.11 -8.10
N LYS A 141 -12.78 6.40 -7.17
CA LYS A 141 -12.24 6.98 -5.93
C LYS A 141 -11.18 8.03 -6.21
N LEU A 142 -10.23 7.76 -7.11
CA LEU A 142 -9.24 8.75 -7.55
C LEU A 142 -9.91 9.99 -8.16
N VAL A 143 -10.89 9.81 -9.04
CA VAL A 143 -11.62 10.96 -9.63
C VAL A 143 -12.33 11.80 -8.56
N CYS A 144 -12.91 11.19 -7.53
CA CYS A 144 -13.48 11.93 -6.41
C CYS A 144 -12.41 12.74 -5.65
N LEU A 145 -11.22 12.17 -5.45
CA LEU A 145 -10.10 12.82 -4.75
C LEU A 145 -9.45 13.96 -5.55
N LEU A 146 -9.70 14.09 -6.87
CA LEU A 146 -9.29 15.29 -7.63
C LEU A 146 -9.97 16.58 -7.11
N ASN A 147 -11.10 16.45 -6.40
CA ASN A 147 -11.79 17.57 -5.77
C ASN A 147 -11.43 17.74 -4.29
N HIS A 148 -10.40 17.04 -3.79
CA HIS A 148 -9.98 17.15 -2.40
C HIS A 148 -9.54 18.58 -2.05
N HIS A 149 -9.78 18.99 -0.81
CA HIS A 149 -9.47 20.36 -0.35
C HIS A 149 -7.95 20.62 -0.36
N ASP A 150 -7.18 19.63 0.08
CA ASP A 150 -5.71 19.68 0.11
C ASP A 150 -5.09 19.55 -1.30
N MET A 151 -4.13 20.44 -1.60
CA MET A 151 -3.47 20.53 -2.90
C MET A 151 -2.55 19.34 -3.19
N GLU A 152 -1.80 18.89 -2.18
CA GLU A 152 -0.83 17.80 -2.31
C GLU A 152 -1.54 16.48 -2.65
N VAL A 153 -2.70 16.23 -2.03
CA VAL A 153 -3.56 15.07 -2.38
C VAL A 153 -3.97 15.12 -3.86
N LYS A 154 -4.44 16.28 -4.34
CA LYS A 154 -4.86 16.43 -5.74
C LYS A 154 -3.73 16.20 -6.73
N GLU A 155 -2.54 16.74 -6.44
CA GLU A 155 -1.36 16.56 -7.29
C GLU A 155 -0.94 15.09 -7.37
N GLN A 156 -0.91 14.37 -6.24
CA GLN A 156 -0.59 12.95 -6.24
C GLN A 156 -1.63 12.12 -6.99
N VAL A 157 -2.92 12.40 -6.79
CA VAL A 157 -4.01 11.72 -7.50
C VAL A 157 -3.93 11.96 -9.01
N ALA A 158 -3.68 13.20 -9.43
CA ALA A 158 -3.51 13.54 -10.84
C ALA A 158 -2.34 12.75 -11.46
N LYS A 159 -1.19 12.68 -10.76
CA LYS A 159 -0.04 11.87 -11.20
C LYS A 159 -0.42 10.40 -11.40
N ILE A 160 -1.14 9.80 -10.44
CA ILE A 160 -1.58 8.40 -10.53
C ILE A 160 -2.54 8.19 -11.71
N ILE A 161 -3.50 9.09 -11.93
CA ILE A 161 -4.43 8.98 -13.07
C ILE A 161 -3.70 9.02 -14.40
N THR A 162 -2.70 9.91 -14.55
CA THR A 162 -1.84 9.92 -15.74
C THR A 162 -1.06 8.63 -15.89
N GLN A 163 -0.54 8.06 -14.79
CA GLN A 163 0.11 6.75 -14.83
C GLN A 163 -0.85 5.66 -15.36
N LEU A 164 -2.09 5.61 -14.87
CA LEU A 164 -3.06 4.59 -15.30
C LEU A 164 -3.53 4.72 -16.76
N ARG A 165 -3.44 5.91 -17.37
CA ARG A 165 -3.89 6.14 -18.75
C ARG A 165 -2.89 5.74 -19.83
N GLY A 166 -1.61 5.54 -19.47
CA GLY A 166 -0.58 5.12 -20.41
C GLY A 166 -0.09 6.19 -21.39
N ASP A 167 -0.37 7.48 -21.11
CA ASP A 167 0.12 8.62 -21.90
C ASP A 167 1.60 8.95 -21.60
#